data_AF-A0A7X1TXB1-F1
#
_entry.id   AF-A0A7X1TXB1-F1
#
_cell.length_a   1.000
_cell.length_b   1.000
_cell.length_c   1.000
_cell.angle_alpha   90.00
_cell.angle_beta   90.00
_cell.angle_gamma   90.00
#
_symmetry.space_group_name_H-M   'P 1'
#
loop_
_entity.id
_entity.type
_entity.pdbx_description
1 polymer ?
#
loop_
_entity_poly.entity_id
_entity_poly.type
_entity_poly.pdbx_seq_one_letter_code
_entity_poly.pdbx_strand_id
1 'polypeptide(L)'
;MTSERSPRRLHIERLDLDMRGIPPATAEAAVRALGPALAREPLAREFVADAGNVGAKRRIDAGRLAASASPEPGALAAGIAQRIAASLRRSRP
;
A
#
# COMPACT_ATOMS: atom_id res chain seq x y z
N MET A 1 -4.90 -26.22 20.82
CA MET A 1 -5.55 -25.76 19.58
C MET A 1 -4.89 -24.46 19.13
N THR A 2 -3.90 -24.55 18.26
CA THR A 2 -3.24 -23.39 17.64
C THR A 2 -4.21 -22.80 16.61
N SER A 3 -4.79 -21.63 16.89
CA SER A 3 -5.54 -20.87 15.88
C SER A 3 -4.59 -20.53 14.73
N GLU A 4 -4.73 -21.24 13.62
CA GLU A 4 -4.12 -20.88 12.35
C GLU A 4 -4.70 -19.52 11.94
N ARG A 5 -3.96 -18.44 12.18
CA ARG A 5 -4.35 -17.13 11.67
C ARG A 5 -4.37 -17.26 10.16
N SER A 6 -5.57 -17.28 9.56
CA SER A 6 -5.72 -17.23 8.11
C SER A 6 -4.83 -16.11 7.56
N PRO A 7 -4.04 -16.36 6.51
CA PRO A 7 -3.16 -15.35 5.95
C PRO A 7 -4.01 -14.14 5.58
N ARG A 8 -3.71 -13.00 6.22
CA ARG A 8 -4.47 -11.77 5.98
C ARG A 8 -4.17 -11.32 4.56
N ARG A 9 -5.16 -11.44 3.68
CA ARG A 9 -5.06 -11.04 2.28
C ARG A 9 -5.56 -9.60 2.14
N LEU A 10 -4.69 -8.70 1.70
CA LEU A 10 -5.10 -7.40 1.17
C LEU A 10 -5.43 -7.60 -0.32
N HIS A 11 -6.67 -7.32 -0.71
CA HIS A 11 -7.05 -7.26 -2.12
C HIS A 11 -7.18 -5.78 -2.54
N ILE A 12 -6.41 -5.37 -3.54
CA ILE A 12 -6.48 -4.03 -4.11
C ILE A 12 -7.09 -4.16 -5.50
N GLU A 13 -8.34 -3.75 -5.67
CA GLU A 13 -9.02 -3.78 -6.97
C GLU A 13 -8.37 -2.81 -7.97
N ARG A 14 -7.91 -1.65 -7.47
CA ARG A 14 -7.31 -0.60 -8.28
C ARG A 14 -6.27 0.18 -7.49
N LEU A 15 -5.10 0.37 -8.09
CA LEU A 15 -4.01 1.20 -7.58
C LEU A 15 -3.59 2.15 -8.69
N ASP A 16 -3.82 3.45 -8.51
CA ASP A 16 -3.31 4.49 -9.41
C ASP A 16 -2.10 5.17 -8.75
N LEU A 17 -0.99 5.25 -9.47
CA LEU A 17 0.24 5.91 -9.02
C LEU A 17 0.64 6.97 -10.05
N ASP A 18 0.70 8.23 -9.62
CA ASP A 18 1.30 9.29 -10.43
C ASP A 18 2.81 9.33 -10.18
N MET A 19 3.58 8.88 -11.17
CA MET A 19 5.04 8.79 -11.12
C MET A 19 5.71 9.79 -12.09
N ARG A 20 5.03 10.89 -12.45
CA ARG A 20 5.64 11.93 -13.29
C ARG A 20 6.94 12.44 -12.68
N GLY A 21 7.98 12.51 -13.50
CA GLY A 21 9.32 12.91 -13.08
C GLY A 21 10.22 11.77 -12.57
N ILE A 22 9.72 10.53 -12.49
CA ILE A 22 10.53 9.34 -12.19
C ILE A 22 10.96 8.66 -13.49
N PRO A 23 12.24 8.26 -13.64
CA PRO A 23 12.68 7.48 -14.79
C PRO A 23 11.83 6.20 -14.97
N PRO A 24 11.43 5.83 -16.20
CA PRO A 24 10.54 4.68 -16.43
C PRO A 24 11.05 3.37 -15.82
N ALA A 25 12.34 3.09 -15.95
CA ALA A 25 12.96 1.90 -15.36
C ALA A 25 12.86 1.87 -13.83
N THR A 26 13.05 3.03 -13.18
CA THR A 26 12.92 3.18 -11.73
C THR A 26 11.47 3.00 -11.29
N ALA A 27 10.53 3.58 -12.03
CA ALA A 27 9.10 3.44 -11.77
C ALA A 27 8.65 1.98 -11.85
N GLU A 28 9.07 1.26 -12.90
CA GLU A 28 8.74 -0.15 -13.08
C GLU A 28 9.34 -1.03 -11.97
N ALA A 29 10.62 -0.82 -11.65
CA ALA A 29 11.30 -1.54 -10.57
C ALA A 29 10.64 -1.26 -9.20
N ALA A 30 10.23 -0.02 -8.94
CA ALA A 30 9.51 0.34 -7.72
C ALA A 30 8.16 -0.37 -7.65
N VAL A 31 7.37 -0.38 -8.74
CA VAL A 31 6.07 -1.08 -8.78
C VAL A 31 6.24 -2.58 -8.50
N ARG A 32 7.25 -3.24 -9.07
CA ARG A 32 7.57 -4.65 -8.78
C ARG A 32 7.92 -4.86 -7.31
N ALA A 33 8.60 -3.91 -6.68
CA ALA A 33 8.98 -3.95 -5.27
C ALA A 33 7.84 -3.57 -4.30
N LEU A 34 6.71 -3.03 -4.78
CA LEU A 34 5.58 -2.63 -3.92
C LEU A 34 4.94 -3.80 -3.19
N GLY A 35 4.74 -4.94 -3.86
CA GLY A 35 4.11 -6.11 -3.24
C GLY A 35 4.87 -6.57 -1.99
N PRO A 36 6.18 -6.86 -2.10
CA PRO A 36 7.03 -7.18 -0.95
C PRO A 36 7.08 -6.07 0.11
N ALA A 37 7.11 -4.79 -0.29
CA ALA A 37 7.13 -3.67 0.66
C ALA A 37 5.82 -3.58 1.47
N LEU A 38 4.66 -3.72 0.81
CA LEU A 38 3.35 -3.75 1.46
C LEU A 38 3.18 -4.96 2.39
N ALA A 39 3.74 -6.11 2.03
CA ALA A 39 3.71 -7.31 2.88
C ALA A 39 4.52 -7.15 4.18
N ARG A 40 5.52 -6.26 4.19
CA ARG A 40 6.33 -5.94 5.38
C ARG A 40 5.67 -4.91 6.27
N GLU A 41 4.83 -4.05 5.72
CA GLU A 41 4.11 -3.07 6.50
C GLU A 41 3.07 -3.76 7.40
N PRO A 42 2.98 -3.40 8.69
CA PRO A 42 1.91 -3.85 9.56
C PRO A 42 0.63 -3.10 9.16
N LEU A 43 0.03 -3.55 8.06
CA LEU A 43 -1.29 -3.19 7.58
C LEU A 43 -2.27 -3.69 8.65
N ALA A 44 -2.89 -2.72 9.32
CA ALA A 44 -3.50 -2.95 10.61
C ALA A 44 -4.55 -4.08 10.59
N ARG A 45 -4.56 -4.83 11.69
CA ARG A 45 -5.46 -5.93 12.09
C ARG A 45 -6.97 -5.72 11.83
N GLU A 46 -7.40 -4.53 11.45
CA GLU A 46 -8.77 -4.04 11.59
C GLU A 46 -9.47 -3.76 10.26
N PHE A 47 -8.85 -4.02 9.10
CA PHE A 47 -9.59 -4.04 7.82
C PHE A 47 -10.62 -5.18 7.75
N VAL A 48 -10.57 -6.13 8.68
CA VAL A 48 -11.48 -7.28 8.75
C VAL A 48 -12.78 -6.95 9.50
N ALA A 49 -12.82 -5.87 10.30
CA ALA A 49 -14.00 -5.56 11.12
C ALA A 49 -15.19 -4.99 10.31
N ASP A 50 -14.95 -4.49 9.09
CA ASP A 50 -15.99 -3.95 8.20
C ASP A 50 -16.41 -4.96 7.10
N ALA A 51 -16.12 -6.24 7.31
CA ALA A 51 -16.61 -7.32 6.43
C ALA A 51 -18.14 -7.49 6.48
N GLY A 52 -18.84 -6.74 7.33
CA GLY A 52 -20.30 -6.58 7.29
C GLY A 52 -20.79 -5.61 6.20
N ASN A 53 -19.89 -4.84 5.58
CA ASN A 53 -20.21 -3.83 4.58
C ASN A 53 -19.42 -4.07 3.28
N VAL A 54 -19.59 -5.27 2.71
CA VAL A 54 -18.92 -5.81 1.51
C VAL A 54 -19.18 -4.98 0.23
N GLY A 55 -19.96 -3.89 0.29
CA GLY A 55 -20.25 -3.00 -0.83
C GLY A 55 -19.50 -1.66 -0.83
N ALA A 56 -18.86 -1.27 0.27
CA ALA A 56 -18.23 0.05 0.36
C ALA A 56 -16.82 0.01 -0.24
N LYS A 57 -16.70 0.39 -1.53
CA LYS A 57 -15.41 0.68 -2.17
C LYS A 57 -14.72 1.82 -1.43
N ARG A 58 -13.88 1.49 -0.46
CA ARG A 58 -13.12 2.47 0.31
C ARG A 58 -11.98 2.98 -0.54
N ARG A 59 -12.16 4.18 -1.11
CA ARG A 59 -11.08 4.87 -1.82
C ARG A 59 -10.05 5.33 -0.79
N ILE A 60 -8.84 4.82 -0.91
CA ILE A 60 -7.70 5.27 -0.11
C ILE A 60 -6.90 6.22 -0.97
N ASP A 61 -6.83 7.49 -0.54
CA ASP A 61 -5.92 8.47 -1.11
C ASP A 61 -4.68 8.57 -0.23
N ALA A 62 -3.53 8.10 -0.75
CA ALA A 62 -2.25 8.17 -0.07
C ALA A 62 -1.61 9.58 -0.14
N GLY A 63 -2.19 10.50 -0.90
CA GLY A 63 -1.66 11.84 -1.16
C GLY A 63 -0.38 11.82 -1.99
N ARG A 64 0.28 12.99 -2.08
CA ARG A 64 1.54 13.11 -2.84
C ARG A 64 2.69 12.40 -2.12
N LEU A 65 3.39 11.57 -2.87
CA LEU A 65 4.62 10.92 -2.46
C LEU A 65 5.78 11.85 -2.82
N ALA A 66 6.50 12.35 -1.82
CA ALA A 66 7.73 13.08 -2.07
C ALA A 66 8.82 12.06 -2.40
N ALA A 67 9.15 11.93 -3.67
CA ALA A 67 10.30 11.16 -4.12
C ALA A 67 11.49 12.10 -4.32
N SER A 68 12.67 11.70 -3.85
CA SER A 68 13.93 12.40 -4.15
C SER A 68 14.17 12.43 -5.66
N ALA A 69 14.96 13.40 -6.14
CA ALA A 69 15.22 13.61 -7.58
C ALA A 69 15.82 12.39 -8.31
N SER A 70 16.47 11.47 -7.57
CA SER A 70 16.91 10.17 -8.07
C SER A 70 16.64 9.09 -7.02
N PRO A 71 15.42 8.55 -6.95
CA PRO A 71 15.07 7.60 -5.92
C PRO A 71 15.54 6.20 -6.31
N GLU A 72 16.23 5.52 -5.39
CA GLU A 72 16.45 4.08 -5.51
C GLU A 72 15.10 3.34 -5.55
N PRO A 73 14.88 2.40 -6.49
CA PRO A 73 13.57 1.77 -6.68
C PRO A 73 12.99 1.12 -5.41
N GLY A 74 13.86 0.46 -4.63
CA GLY A 74 13.46 -0.17 -3.37
C GLY A 74 13.04 0.84 -2.30
N ALA A 75 13.74 1.97 -2.22
CA ALA A 75 13.41 3.06 -1.30
C ALA A 75 12.09 3.74 -1.70
N LEU A 76 11.87 3.93 -3.01
CA LEU A 76 10.60 4.45 -3.54
C LEU A 76 9.43 3.53 -3.16
N ALA A 77 9.56 2.23 -3.41
CA ALA A 77 8.53 1.25 -3.07
C ALA A 77 8.23 1.21 -1.57
N ALA A 78 9.26 1.27 -0.72
CA ALA A 78 9.10 1.31 0.73
C ALA A 78 8.35 2.58 1.19
N GLY A 79 8.71 3.75 0.65
CA GLY A 79 8.03 5.01 0.95
C GLY A 79 6.55 5.00 0.53
N ILE A 80 6.24 4.44 -0.64
CA ILE A 80 4.87 4.24 -1.11
C ILE A 80 4.10 3.33 -0.15
N ALA A 81 4.66 2.16 0.17
CA ALA A 81 4.02 1.18 1.06
C ALA A 81 3.71 1.77 2.44
N GLN A 82 4.68 2.47 3.04
CA GLN A 82 4.52 3.13 4.33
C GLN A 82 3.42 4.21 4.28
N ARG A 83 3.34 4.99 3.19
CA ARG A 83 2.32 6.02 3.04
C ARG A 83 0.92 5.43 2.87
N ILE A 84 0.79 4.35 2.10
CA ILE A 84 -0.46 3.60 1.98
C ILE A 84 -0.87 3.07 3.36
N ALA A 85 0.04 2.42 4.09
CA ALA A 85 -0.22 1.93 5.44
C ALA A 85 -0.65 3.05 6.41
N ALA A 86 -0.03 4.22 6.34
CA ALA A 86 -0.41 5.37 7.16
C ALA A 86 -1.80 5.93 6.81
N SER A 87 -2.15 5.96 5.52
CA SER A 87 -3.45 6.49 5.05
C SER A 87 -4.60 5.54 5.41
N LEU A 88 -4.33 4.23 5.34
CA LEU A 88 -5.20 3.17 5.83
C LEU A 88 -5.48 3.28 7.33
N ARG A 89 -4.49 3.69 8.14
CA ARG A 89 -4.67 3.92 9.59
C ARG A 89 -5.51 5.15 9.89
N ARG A 90 -5.37 6.22 9.09
CA ARG A 90 -6.08 7.50 9.26
C ARG A 90 -7.52 7.49 8.78
N SER A 91 -7.86 6.65 7.79
CA SER A 91 -9.22 6.60 7.22
C SER A 91 -10.25 5.91 8.14
N ARG A 92 -9.97 5.80 9.44
CA ARG A 92 -10.87 5.23 10.44
C ARG A 92 -11.84 6.34 10.93
N PRO A 93 -13.16 6.09 10.96
CA PRO A 93 -14.09 6.93 11.69
C PRO A 93 -13.81 6.87 13.19
#